data_AF-A0ABD2S4T8-F1
#
_entry.id   AF-A0ABD2S4T8-F1
#
_cell.length_a   1.000
_cell.length_b   1.000
_cell.length_c   1.000
_cell.angle_alpha   90.00
_cell.angle_beta   90.00
_cell.angle_gamma   90.00
#
_symmetry.space_group_name_H-M   'P 1'
#
loop_
_entity.id
_entity.type
_entity.pdbx_description
1 polymer ?
#
loop_
_entity_poly.entity_id
_entity_poly.type
_entity_poly.pdbx_seq_one_letter_code
_entity_poly.pdbx_strand_id
1 'polypeptide(L)'
;MTHLPEQFVKGLATAALQGRAQIVPDQLIESESSGDLVFYLDGAHSPESMDVCAKWFSLAIKGDYKQHNSYASNHGHNELGPSHDSVEISHHEASKKSSTQFLLFNCMSVRDPELLLPRLLRACASHGVHFQKALFVPNVSVYYKVGTSASTADTQVDLSWQLTLQRIWENLVCGEKGNDVKNTDHTYEEVTDDSEKGAQSCENSKVFPSLPVAINWLRDTVRKNRSGRSQVLVTGSLHLVGDVLRLVKK
;
A
#
# COMPACT_ATOMS: atom_id res chain seq x y z
N MET A 1 -15.32 0.75 38.92
CA MET A 1 -14.56 0.44 37.68
C MET A 1 -13.22 -0.11 38.10
N THR A 2 -12.85 -1.31 37.67
CA THR A 2 -11.53 -1.88 37.94
C THR A 2 -10.51 -1.23 37.02
N HIS A 3 -9.61 -0.44 37.60
CA HIS A 3 -8.49 0.13 36.85
C HIS A 3 -7.47 -0.97 36.53
N LEU A 4 -6.95 -0.98 35.29
CA LEU A 4 -5.86 -1.85 34.89
C LEU A 4 -4.60 -1.51 35.71
N PRO A 5 -3.86 -2.50 36.23
CA PRO A 5 -2.56 -2.25 36.87
C PRO A 5 -1.62 -1.48 35.94
N GLU A 6 -0.82 -0.56 36.48
CA GLU A 6 0.07 0.31 35.70
C GLU A 6 1.02 -0.48 34.80
N GLN A 7 1.51 -1.63 35.28
CA GLN A 7 2.36 -2.54 34.52
C GLN A 7 1.68 -3.04 33.24
N PHE A 8 0.37 -3.30 33.29
CA PHE A 8 -0.40 -3.76 32.13
C PHE A 8 -0.68 -2.60 31.17
N VAL A 9 -0.99 -1.42 31.69
CA VAL A 9 -1.13 -0.20 30.87
C VAL A 9 0.17 0.07 30.11
N LYS A 10 1.32 0.04 30.79
CA LYS A 10 2.64 0.21 30.19
C LYS A 10 2.94 -0.87 29.15
N GLY A 11 2.67 -2.14 29.47
CA GLY A 11 2.85 -3.24 28.52
C GLY A 11 2.01 -3.06 27.25
N LEU A 12 0.71 -2.77 27.40
CA LEU A 12 -0.21 -2.55 26.28
C LEU A 12 0.17 -1.32 25.45
N ALA A 13 0.60 -0.23 26.09
CA ALA A 13 0.98 1.01 25.41
C ALA A 13 2.29 0.88 24.61
N THR A 14 3.19 0.00 25.03
CA THR A 14 4.52 -0.17 24.42
C THR A 14 4.66 -1.40 23.53
N ALA A 15 3.71 -2.33 23.59
CA ALA A 15 3.72 -3.54 22.79
C ALA A 15 3.67 -3.18 21.29
N ALA A 16 4.70 -3.60 20.56
CA ALA A 16 4.80 -3.43 19.12
C ALA A 16 5.35 -4.71 18.50
N LEU A 17 4.84 -5.06 17.32
CA LEU A 17 5.28 -6.22 16.57
C LEU A 17 5.65 -5.79 15.15
N GLN A 18 6.91 -5.99 14.77
CA GLN A 18 7.38 -5.60 13.44
C GLN A 18 6.63 -6.36 12.34
N GLY A 19 6.25 -5.63 11.29
CA GLY A 19 5.47 -6.16 10.18
C GLY A 19 4.00 -6.45 10.49
N ARG A 20 3.46 -5.97 11.62
CA ARG A 20 2.03 -5.97 11.93
C ARG A 20 1.57 -4.54 12.17
N ALA A 21 0.61 -4.09 11.38
CA ALA A 21 0.06 -2.75 11.50
C ALA A 21 1.14 -1.64 11.63
N GLN A 22 2.23 -1.76 10.88
CA GLN A 22 3.41 -0.91 11.03
C GLN A 22 3.44 0.20 9.97
N ILE A 23 3.65 1.45 10.38
CA ILE A 23 3.76 2.61 9.49
C ILE A 23 5.21 3.06 9.45
N VAL A 24 5.76 3.25 8.26
CA VAL A 24 7.16 3.61 8.04
C VAL A 24 7.26 4.65 6.92
N PRO A 25 7.54 5.92 7.25
CA PRO A 25 7.90 6.92 6.25
C PRO A 25 9.21 6.58 5.55
N ASP A 26 9.33 6.89 4.26
CA ASP A 26 10.57 6.76 3.51
C ASP A 26 11.47 7.99 3.76
N GLN A 27 12.51 7.80 4.57
CA GLN A 27 13.42 8.88 4.98
C GLN A 27 14.18 9.53 3.81
N LEU A 28 14.37 8.82 2.69
CA LEU A 28 15.06 9.38 1.51
C LEU A 28 14.17 10.36 0.76
N ILE A 29 12.85 10.24 0.86
CA ILE A 29 11.91 11.16 0.20
C ILE A 29 11.61 12.38 1.08
N GLU A 30 11.52 12.21 2.40
CA GLU A 30 11.30 13.32 3.35
C GLU A 30 12.39 14.40 3.23
N SER A 31 13.61 14.01 2.87
CA SER A 31 14.75 14.93 2.72
C SER A 31 14.88 15.55 1.33
N GLU A 32 14.32 14.94 0.28
CA GLU A 32 14.58 15.29 -1.12
C GLU A 32 13.39 15.94 -1.84
N SER A 33 12.17 15.90 -1.29
CA SER A 33 10.99 16.38 -1.99
C SER A 33 9.90 16.97 -1.09
N SER A 34 9.00 17.77 -1.67
CA SER A 34 7.81 18.30 -1.00
C SER A 34 6.65 17.29 -0.89
N GLY A 35 6.81 16.10 -1.49
CA GLY A 35 5.88 14.98 -1.41
C GLY A 35 6.29 13.98 -0.34
N ASP A 36 5.32 13.16 0.09
CA ASP A 36 5.55 12.18 1.16
C ASP A 36 5.40 10.76 0.60
N LEU A 37 6.29 9.85 0.97
CA LEU A 37 6.14 8.41 0.70
C LEU A 37 6.05 7.66 2.03
N VAL A 38 4.95 6.97 2.27
CA VAL A 38 4.72 6.23 3.51
C VAL A 38 4.33 4.78 3.20
N PHE A 39 5.04 3.85 3.82
CA PHE A 39 4.77 2.42 3.74
C PHE A 39 3.94 1.97 4.94
N TYR A 40 2.86 1.25 4.67
CA TYR A 40 1.98 0.62 5.65
C TYR A 40 2.15 -0.88 5.50
N LEU A 41 2.75 -1.53 6.49
CA LEU A 41 3.20 -2.91 6.40
C LEU A 41 2.38 -3.82 7.32
N ASP A 42 1.79 -4.85 6.73
CA ASP A 42 1.17 -5.94 7.47
C ASP A 42 1.38 -7.28 6.75
N GLY A 43 1.95 -8.27 7.43
CA GLY A 43 2.19 -9.60 6.87
C GLY A 43 0.94 -10.49 6.73
N ALA A 44 -0.24 -9.93 6.48
CA ALA A 44 -1.48 -10.68 6.29
C ALA A 44 -1.37 -11.62 5.08
N HIS A 45 -1.87 -12.85 5.21
CA HIS A 45 -1.74 -13.90 4.19
C HIS A 45 -2.81 -15.00 4.28
N SER A 46 -3.89 -14.74 5.01
CA SER A 46 -5.15 -15.50 5.01
C SER A 46 -6.32 -14.56 4.71
N PRO A 47 -7.47 -15.06 4.20
CA PRO A 47 -8.65 -14.24 3.94
C PRO A 47 -9.07 -13.36 5.13
N GLU A 48 -9.10 -13.91 6.34
CA GLU A 48 -9.52 -13.21 7.56
C GLU A 48 -8.51 -12.13 7.94
N SER A 49 -7.21 -12.42 7.82
CA SER A 49 -6.16 -11.42 8.08
C SER A 49 -6.17 -10.29 7.04
N MET A 50 -6.61 -10.54 5.80
CA MET A 50 -6.75 -9.51 4.78
C MET A 50 -7.84 -8.50 5.13
N ASP A 51 -8.97 -8.95 5.70
CA ASP A 51 -10.04 -8.04 6.15
C ASP A 51 -9.55 -7.12 7.28
N VAL A 52 -8.84 -7.69 8.27
CA VAL A 52 -8.27 -6.92 9.39
C VAL A 52 -7.21 -5.94 8.89
N CYS A 53 -6.34 -6.37 7.99
CA CYS A 53 -5.31 -5.54 7.36
C CYS A 53 -5.92 -4.36 6.59
N ALA A 54 -6.91 -4.62 5.73
CA ALA A 54 -7.61 -3.58 4.97
C ALA A 54 -8.29 -2.56 5.89
N LYS A 55 -9.00 -3.04 6.92
CA LYS A 55 -9.65 -2.17 7.90
C LYS A 55 -8.63 -1.30 8.63
N TRP A 56 -7.54 -1.89 9.14
CA TRP A 56 -6.45 -1.14 9.77
C TRP A 56 -5.88 -0.08 8.83
N PHE A 57 -5.52 -0.47 7.59
CA PHE A 57 -4.94 0.44 6.60
C PHE A 57 -5.86 1.62 6.33
N SER A 58 -7.16 1.38 6.15
CA SER A 58 -8.16 2.42 5.91
C SER A 58 -8.29 3.45 7.05
N LEU A 59 -8.06 3.02 8.30
CA LEU A 59 -8.06 3.88 9.47
C LEU A 59 -6.73 4.63 9.60
N ALA A 60 -5.62 3.94 9.36
CA ALA A 60 -4.27 4.50 9.45
C ALA A 60 -4.08 5.67 8.48
N ILE A 61 -4.47 5.51 7.20
CA ILE A 61 -4.32 6.58 6.20
C ILE A 61 -5.18 7.83 6.49
N LYS A 62 -6.27 7.67 7.25
CA LYS A 62 -7.12 8.79 7.74
C LYS A 62 -6.51 9.45 8.99
N GLY A 63 -5.87 8.67 9.85
CA GLY A 63 -5.17 9.16 11.05
C GLY A 63 -3.95 10.01 10.72
N ASP A 64 -3.19 9.63 9.70
CA ASP A 64 -2.01 10.38 9.22
C ASP A 64 -2.35 11.77 8.67
N TYR A 65 -3.61 12.01 8.33
CA TYR A 65 -4.11 13.33 7.96
C TYR A 65 -4.13 14.29 9.18
N LYS A 66 -4.34 13.77 10.39
CA LYS A 66 -4.47 14.59 11.62
C LYS A 66 -3.13 14.93 12.27
N GLN A 67 -2.16 14.02 12.26
CA GLN A 67 -0.84 14.28 12.87
C GLN A 67 -0.03 15.32 12.10
N HIS A 68 -0.19 15.45 10.78
CA HIS A 68 0.61 16.38 9.99
C HIS A 68 0.11 17.83 10.05
N ASN A 69 -1.18 18.05 10.29
CA ASN A 69 -1.72 19.40 10.53
C ASN A 69 -1.24 20.01 11.85
N SER A 70 -0.89 19.18 12.85
CA SER A 70 -0.30 19.68 14.11
C SER A 70 1.17 20.09 13.97
N TYR A 71 1.94 19.49 13.05
CA TYR A 71 3.35 19.86 12.85
C TYR A 71 3.54 21.12 11.98
N ALA A 72 2.58 21.42 11.07
CA ALA A 72 2.62 22.64 10.27
C ALA A 72 2.30 23.93 11.06
N SER A 73 1.69 23.80 12.25
CA SER A 73 1.32 24.95 13.10
C SER A 73 2.41 25.38 14.10
N ASN A 74 3.52 24.63 14.25
CA ASN A 74 4.47 24.83 15.35
C ASN A 74 5.87 25.31 14.94
N HIS A 75 6.05 25.82 13.72
CA HIS A 75 7.28 26.54 13.34
C HIS A 75 7.02 28.01 13.01
N GLY A 76 6.91 28.80 14.08
CA GLY A 76 6.95 30.25 14.03
C GLY A 76 6.38 30.89 15.29
N HIS A 77 7.20 31.03 16.34
CA HIS A 77 7.47 32.30 17.02
C HIS A 77 8.22 32.08 18.34
N ASN A 78 9.44 32.64 18.39
CA ASN A 78 10.17 32.92 19.63
C ASN A 78 9.40 33.94 20.49
N GLU A 79 9.62 33.80 21.79
CA GLU A 79 9.26 34.63 22.95
C GLU A 79 8.77 36.08 22.72
N LEU A 80 7.65 36.45 23.36
CA LEU A 80 7.51 37.52 24.37
C LEU A 80 6.07 37.46 24.98
N GLY A 81 5.94 37.76 26.28
CA GLY A 81 4.67 37.69 27.04
C GLY A 81 3.65 38.82 26.78
N PRO A 82 2.71 39.08 27.70
CA PRO A 82 1.32 38.63 27.62
C PRO A 82 0.31 39.78 27.40
N SER A 83 -0.75 39.57 26.60
CA SER A 83 -2.01 40.33 26.75
C SER A 83 -3.17 39.77 25.92
N HIS A 84 -4.30 39.71 26.61
CA HIS A 84 -5.72 39.72 26.25
C HIS A 84 -6.18 39.97 24.78
N ASP A 85 -7.33 39.34 24.49
CA ASP A 85 -8.34 39.69 23.48
C ASP A 85 -7.93 39.73 22.00
N SER A 86 -8.27 38.67 21.27
CA SER A 86 -9.46 38.66 20.39
C SER A 86 -9.45 37.38 19.55
N VAL A 87 -10.57 36.67 19.54
CA VAL A 87 -10.77 35.46 18.75
C VAL A 87 -10.99 35.86 17.29
N GLU A 88 -9.92 35.96 16.52
CA GLU A 88 -10.01 35.94 15.06
C GLU A 88 -10.01 34.49 14.58
N ILE A 89 -11.18 34.03 14.17
CA ILE A 89 -11.37 32.76 13.47
C ILE A 89 -10.78 32.92 12.07
N SER A 90 -9.46 32.76 11.94
CA SER A 90 -8.84 32.58 10.64
C SER A 90 -9.12 31.15 10.17
N HIS A 91 -10.14 30.99 9.33
CA HIS A 91 -10.31 29.83 8.48
C HIS A 91 -9.15 29.75 7.48
N HIS A 92 -7.98 29.31 7.94
CA HIS A 92 -6.95 28.82 7.04
C HIS A 92 -7.40 27.45 6.55
N GLU A 93 -8.04 27.43 5.38
CA GLU A 93 -8.21 26.22 4.57
C GLU A 93 -6.82 25.63 4.30
N ALA A 94 -6.39 24.72 5.18
CA ALA A 94 -5.21 23.90 4.97
C ALA A 94 -5.43 23.11 3.67
N SER A 95 -4.70 23.50 2.63
CA SER A 95 -4.72 22.85 1.32
C SER A 95 -4.62 21.34 1.50
N LYS A 96 -5.71 20.65 1.17
CA LYS A 96 -5.87 19.21 1.33
C LYS A 96 -4.92 18.52 0.35
N LYS A 97 -3.69 18.19 0.77
CA LYS A 97 -2.74 17.41 -0.05
C LYS A 97 -3.47 16.18 -0.61
N SER A 98 -3.41 15.98 -1.91
CA SER A 98 -4.00 14.80 -2.54
C SER A 98 -3.21 13.57 -2.12
N SER A 99 -3.91 12.51 -1.72
CA SER A 99 -3.28 11.24 -1.32
C SER A 99 -3.57 10.16 -2.37
N THR A 100 -2.54 9.44 -2.78
CA THR A 100 -2.63 8.33 -3.73
C THR A 100 -2.26 7.04 -3.03
N GLN A 101 -3.10 6.01 -3.16
CA GLN A 101 -2.85 4.70 -2.58
C GLN A 101 -2.29 3.71 -3.61
N PHE A 102 -1.23 3.01 -3.24
CA PHE A 102 -0.62 1.92 -4.01
C PHE A 102 -0.69 0.63 -3.20
N LEU A 103 -0.81 -0.50 -3.90
CA LEU A 103 -0.65 -1.81 -3.32
C LEU A 103 0.69 -2.39 -3.77
N LEU A 104 1.50 -2.87 -2.83
CA LEU A 104 2.66 -3.71 -3.09
C LEU A 104 2.36 -5.10 -2.52
N PHE A 105 2.10 -6.06 -3.41
CA PHE A 105 1.59 -7.36 -3.03
C PHE A 105 2.49 -8.48 -3.55
N ASN A 106 2.66 -9.50 -2.71
CA ASN A 106 3.16 -10.80 -3.13
C ASN A 106 2.64 -11.86 -2.16
N CYS A 107 2.41 -13.08 -2.64
CA CYS A 107 2.20 -14.24 -1.78
C CYS A 107 3.01 -15.43 -2.33
N MET A 108 3.25 -16.46 -1.53
CA MET A 108 3.86 -17.70 -2.03
C MET A 108 2.80 -18.52 -2.78
N SER A 109 3.22 -19.43 -3.67
CA SER A 109 2.31 -20.31 -4.44
C SER A 109 1.51 -21.29 -3.60
N VAL A 110 1.91 -21.51 -2.33
CA VAL A 110 1.14 -22.26 -1.32
C VAL A 110 0.00 -21.45 -0.69
N ARG A 111 -0.28 -20.26 -1.23
CA ARG A 111 -1.43 -19.42 -0.88
C ARG A 111 -2.25 -19.19 -2.14
N ASP A 112 -3.54 -18.98 -1.93
CA ASP A 112 -4.48 -18.75 -3.01
C ASP A 112 -4.73 -17.24 -3.21
N PRO A 113 -4.10 -16.60 -4.21
CA PRO A 113 -4.33 -15.18 -4.51
C PRO A 113 -5.76 -14.87 -4.94
N GLU A 114 -6.52 -15.84 -5.47
CA GLU A 114 -7.93 -15.65 -5.85
C GLU A 114 -8.84 -15.56 -4.62
N LEU A 115 -8.41 -16.02 -3.45
CA LEU A 115 -9.10 -15.78 -2.18
C LEU A 115 -8.60 -14.52 -1.49
N LEU A 116 -7.30 -14.23 -1.57
CA LEU A 116 -6.68 -13.12 -0.83
C LEU A 116 -7.00 -11.75 -1.44
N LEU A 117 -6.78 -11.58 -2.75
CA LEU A 117 -6.93 -10.28 -3.42
C LEU A 117 -8.38 -9.77 -3.40
N PRO A 118 -9.42 -10.57 -3.69
CA PRO A 118 -10.80 -10.07 -3.64
C PRO A 118 -11.24 -9.66 -2.24
N ARG A 119 -10.79 -10.39 -1.21
CA ARG A 119 -11.11 -10.05 0.19
C ARG A 119 -10.47 -8.72 0.57
N LEU A 120 -9.18 -8.56 0.29
CA LEU A 120 -8.46 -7.32 0.53
C LEU A 120 -9.12 -6.13 -0.20
N LEU A 121 -9.41 -6.29 -1.50
CA LEU A 121 -10.00 -5.24 -2.33
C LEU A 121 -11.38 -4.81 -1.82
N ARG A 122 -12.28 -5.78 -1.56
CA ARG A 122 -13.62 -5.50 -1.04
C ARG A 122 -13.57 -4.81 0.32
N ALA A 123 -12.71 -5.29 1.21
CA ALA A 123 -12.55 -4.69 2.53
C ALA A 123 -11.99 -3.26 2.44
N CYS A 124 -11.01 -3.00 1.56
CA CYS A 124 -10.52 -1.64 1.29
C CYS A 124 -11.60 -0.73 0.70
N ALA A 125 -12.30 -1.18 -0.35
CA ALA A 125 -13.34 -0.40 -1.04
C ALA A 125 -14.49 -0.03 -0.10
N SER A 126 -14.95 -0.97 0.74
CA SER A 126 -15.99 -0.71 1.75
C SER A 126 -15.61 0.34 2.79
N HIS A 127 -14.33 0.67 2.94
CA HIS A 127 -13.83 1.73 3.82
C HIS A 127 -13.35 2.98 3.05
N GLY A 128 -13.61 3.05 1.74
CA GLY A 128 -13.30 4.18 0.86
C GLY A 128 -11.88 4.20 0.31
N VAL A 129 -11.17 3.07 0.33
CA VAL A 129 -9.78 2.95 -0.16
C VAL A 129 -9.77 2.29 -1.53
N HIS A 130 -9.25 3.01 -2.53
CA HIS A 130 -9.08 2.51 -3.89
C HIS A 130 -7.62 2.65 -4.30
N PHE A 131 -7.00 1.55 -4.72
CA PHE A 131 -5.62 1.57 -5.16
C PHE A 131 -5.52 2.11 -6.59
N GLN A 132 -4.68 3.13 -6.79
CA GLN A 132 -4.37 3.63 -8.13
C GLN A 132 -3.63 2.57 -8.94
N LYS A 133 -2.71 1.84 -8.30
CA LYS A 133 -1.92 0.81 -8.97
C LYS A 133 -1.49 -0.29 -8.00
N ALA A 134 -1.51 -1.55 -8.45
CA ALA A 134 -0.88 -2.67 -7.77
C ALA A 134 0.49 -3.01 -8.37
N LEU A 135 1.46 -3.21 -7.50
CA LEU A 135 2.84 -3.55 -7.83
C LEU A 135 3.11 -4.98 -7.37
N PHE A 136 3.60 -5.81 -8.27
CA PHE A 136 3.96 -7.21 -8.00
C PHE A 136 5.45 -7.40 -8.16
N VAL A 137 6.09 -7.98 -7.14
CA VAL A 137 7.54 -8.17 -7.08
C VAL A 137 7.87 -9.60 -6.66
N PRO A 138 8.97 -10.18 -7.17
CA PRO A 138 9.48 -11.44 -6.67
C PRO A 138 9.99 -11.29 -5.22
N ASN A 139 9.99 -12.41 -4.48
CA ASN A 139 10.60 -12.43 -3.14
C ASN A 139 12.12 -12.28 -3.27
N VAL A 140 12.74 -11.46 -2.42
CA VAL A 140 14.21 -11.42 -2.30
C VAL A 140 14.65 -12.48 -1.29
N SER A 141 13.91 -12.62 -0.20
CA SER A 141 14.14 -13.63 0.83
C SER A 141 13.35 -14.91 0.54
N VAL A 142 14.02 -16.07 0.60
CA VAL A 142 13.40 -17.39 0.48
C VAL A 142 13.44 -18.12 1.83
N TYR A 143 12.35 -18.81 2.19
CA TYR A 143 12.12 -19.41 3.51
C TYR A 143 13.19 -20.44 3.96
N TYR A 144 13.97 -20.98 3.02
CA TYR A 144 15.01 -21.97 3.29
C TYR A 144 16.43 -21.38 3.33
N LYS A 145 16.60 -20.06 3.13
CA LYS A 145 17.89 -19.38 3.23
C LYS A 145 17.85 -18.31 4.32
N VAL A 146 18.42 -18.65 5.48
CA VAL A 146 18.73 -17.68 6.53
C VAL A 146 20.26 -17.59 6.58
N GLY A 147 20.84 -16.61 5.89
CA GLY A 147 22.31 -16.44 5.86
C GLY A 147 22.82 -15.62 4.67
N THR A 148 23.85 -14.82 4.94
CA THR A 148 24.53 -13.84 4.08
C THR A 148 24.88 -14.36 2.68
N SER A 149 24.76 -13.45 1.70
CA SER A 149 25.19 -13.52 0.30
C SER A 149 24.06 -13.83 -0.69
N ALA A 150 23.49 -12.77 -1.27
CA ALA A 150 22.90 -12.88 -2.60
C ALA A 150 24.04 -13.19 -3.56
N SER A 151 24.20 -14.47 -3.92
CA SER A 151 25.00 -14.83 -5.08
C SER A 151 24.40 -14.10 -6.28
N THR A 152 25.16 -13.15 -6.83
CA THR A 152 24.95 -12.59 -8.16
C THR A 152 25.17 -13.71 -9.17
N ALA A 153 24.18 -14.56 -9.35
CA ALA A 153 24.09 -15.44 -10.49
C ALA A 153 23.08 -14.80 -11.45
N ASP A 154 23.57 -14.51 -12.64
CA ASP A 154 22.94 -13.94 -13.83
C ASP A 154 21.79 -14.84 -14.34
N THR A 155 20.84 -15.11 -13.45
CA THR A 155 19.72 -16.01 -13.67
C THR A 155 18.55 -15.09 -13.95
N GLN A 156 18.07 -15.12 -15.18
CA GLN A 156 16.84 -14.47 -15.58
C GLN A 156 15.77 -14.71 -14.52
N VAL A 157 15.37 -13.66 -13.82
CA VAL A 157 14.40 -13.75 -12.72
C VAL A 157 13.09 -14.24 -13.32
N ASP A 158 12.64 -15.41 -12.89
CA ASP A 158 11.33 -15.92 -13.32
C ASP A 158 10.22 -15.05 -12.70
N LEU A 159 9.47 -14.37 -13.56
CA LEU A 159 8.35 -13.49 -13.20
C LEU A 159 6.98 -14.15 -13.49
N SER A 160 6.95 -15.43 -13.86
CA SER A 160 5.72 -16.18 -14.17
C SER A 160 4.67 -16.06 -13.06
N TRP A 161 5.12 -16.14 -11.80
CA TRP A 161 4.24 -15.99 -10.65
C TRP A 161 3.72 -14.55 -10.50
N GLN A 162 4.59 -13.54 -10.62
CA GLN A 162 4.16 -12.14 -10.53
C GLN A 162 3.19 -11.77 -11.67
N LEU A 163 3.39 -12.31 -12.87
CA LEU A 163 2.47 -12.16 -14.00
C LEU A 163 1.12 -12.86 -13.72
N THR A 164 1.12 -13.98 -13.00
CA THR A 164 -0.10 -14.66 -12.56
C THR A 164 -0.86 -13.79 -11.55
N LEU A 165 -0.18 -13.24 -10.55
CA LEU A 165 -0.78 -12.30 -9.59
C LEU A 165 -1.35 -11.06 -10.27
N GLN A 166 -0.62 -10.51 -11.24
CA GLN A 166 -1.06 -9.38 -12.05
C GLN A 166 -2.35 -9.71 -12.82
N ARG A 167 -2.41 -10.86 -13.49
CA ARG A 167 -3.60 -11.26 -14.25
C ARG A 167 -4.83 -11.40 -13.34
N ILE A 168 -4.67 -12.01 -12.16
CA ILE A 168 -5.76 -12.13 -11.18
C ILE A 168 -6.24 -10.75 -10.75
N TRP A 169 -5.32 -9.85 -10.43
CA TRP A 169 -5.66 -8.46 -10.09
C TRP A 169 -6.43 -7.75 -11.21
N GLU A 170 -5.93 -7.84 -12.45
CA GLU A 170 -6.55 -7.18 -13.61
C GLU A 170 -7.96 -7.72 -13.86
N ASN A 171 -8.17 -9.03 -13.74
CA ASN A 171 -9.49 -9.65 -13.87
C ASN A 171 -10.48 -9.13 -12.81
N LEU A 172 -10.01 -8.90 -11.58
CA LEU A 172 -10.85 -8.38 -10.49
C LEU A 172 -11.24 -6.92 -10.73
N VAL A 173 -10.28 -6.07 -11.10
CA VAL A 173 -10.51 -4.63 -11.32
C VAL A 173 -11.31 -4.37 -12.60
N CYS A 174 -11.15 -5.20 -13.64
CA CYS A 174 -11.94 -5.11 -14.88
C CYS A 174 -13.33 -5.72 -14.73
N GLY A 175 -13.49 -6.79 -13.96
CA GLY A 175 -14.77 -7.46 -13.73
C GLY A 175 -15.82 -6.59 -13.01
N GLU A 176 -15.39 -5.60 -12.23
CA GLU A 176 -16.30 -4.63 -11.58
C GLU A 176 -16.97 -3.66 -12.57
N LYS A 177 -16.43 -3.48 -13.78
CA LYS A 177 -17.02 -2.57 -14.79
C LYS A 177 -18.09 -3.23 -15.69
N GLY A 178 -18.34 -4.53 -15.55
CA GLY A 178 -19.15 -5.32 -16.51
C GLY A 178 -20.49 -5.85 -16.01
N ASN A 179 -20.90 -5.56 -14.77
CA ASN A 179 -22.11 -6.16 -14.17
C ASN A 179 -23.35 -5.24 -14.17
N ASP A 180 -23.41 -4.26 -15.06
CA ASP A 180 -24.66 -3.59 -15.41
C ASP A 180 -25.13 -4.03 -16.80
N VAL A 181 -26.23 -4.79 -16.81
CA VAL A 181 -27.24 -4.94 -17.89
C VAL A 181 -27.09 -6.12 -18.88
N LYS A 182 -28.02 -7.08 -18.67
CA LYS A 182 -28.82 -7.92 -19.59
C LYS A 182 -28.34 -9.33 -19.99
N ASN A 183 -28.96 -10.29 -19.29
CA ASN A 183 -29.63 -11.45 -19.89
C ASN A 183 -30.20 -11.12 -21.27
N THR A 184 -29.75 -11.78 -22.33
CA THR A 184 -30.66 -12.31 -23.37
C THR A 184 -30.06 -13.55 -24.03
N ASP A 185 -30.98 -14.39 -24.44
CA ASP A 185 -30.97 -15.75 -24.92
C ASP A 185 -30.20 -16.01 -26.25
N HIS A 186 -29.97 -17.30 -26.50
CA HIS A 186 -29.25 -17.99 -27.57
C HIS A 186 -29.25 -17.42 -29.00
N THR A 187 -28.17 -17.68 -29.78
CA THR A 187 -28.17 -18.42 -31.07
C THR A 187 -26.73 -18.57 -31.61
N TYR A 188 -26.38 -19.75 -32.13
CA TYR A 188 -25.12 -20.10 -32.81
C TYR A 188 -25.00 -19.41 -34.17
N GLU A 189 -23.83 -18.86 -34.51
CA GLU A 189 -23.24 -18.92 -35.87
C GLU A 189 -21.70 -18.84 -35.82
N GLU A 190 -21.09 -19.47 -36.81
CA GLU A 190 -19.68 -19.83 -36.94
C GLU A 190 -18.93 -18.87 -37.89
N VAL A 191 -17.63 -18.69 -37.64
CA VAL A 191 -16.56 -18.20 -38.54
C VAL A 191 -16.51 -16.71 -38.92
N THR A 192 -15.43 -16.03 -38.49
CA THR A 192 -14.42 -15.25 -39.28
C THR A 192 -13.51 -14.53 -38.27
N ASP A 193 -12.21 -14.83 -38.27
CA ASP A 193 -11.11 -14.11 -38.93
C ASP A 193 -10.75 -12.77 -38.25
N ASP A 194 -9.45 -12.61 -38.04
CA ASP A 194 -8.69 -11.48 -37.50
C ASP A 194 -9.45 -10.37 -36.76
N SER A 195 -9.32 -10.37 -35.44
CA SER A 195 -9.21 -9.10 -34.74
C SER A 195 -8.40 -9.28 -33.47
N GLU A 196 -7.19 -8.75 -33.52
CA GLU A 196 -6.37 -8.34 -32.39
C GLU A 196 -7.26 -7.72 -31.31
N LYS A 197 -7.72 -8.54 -30.35
CA LYS A 197 -8.29 -8.02 -29.11
C LYS A 197 -7.11 -7.43 -28.36
N GLY A 198 -6.87 -6.15 -28.64
CA GLY A 198 -5.88 -5.33 -27.98
C GLY A 198 -5.92 -5.64 -26.50
N ALA A 199 -4.84 -6.24 -26.00
CA ALA A 199 -4.60 -6.36 -24.58
C ALA A 199 -4.60 -4.93 -24.07
N GLN A 200 -5.73 -4.50 -23.53
CA GLN A 200 -5.87 -3.21 -22.90
C GLN A 200 -4.98 -3.28 -21.66
N SER A 201 -3.71 -2.91 -21.86
CA SER A 201 -2.68 -2.83 -20.83
C SER A 201 -3.29 -2.04 -19.69
N CYS A 202 -3.65 -2.74 -18.62
CA CYS A 202 -4.33 -2.12 -17.51
C CYS A 202 -3.33 -1.18 -16.84
N GLU A 203 -3.55 0.13 -16.95
CA GLU A 203 -2.69 1.12 -16.31
C GLU A 203 -2.70 1.00 -14.77
N ASN A 204 -3.51 0.11 -14.18
CA ASN A 204 -3.66 -0.07 -12.73
C ASN A 204 -2.81 -1.21 -12.14
N SER A 205 -1.88 -1.78 -12.91
CA SER A 205 -0.95 -2.83 -12.42
C SER A 205 0.44 -2.70 -13.03
N LYS A 206 1.45 -3.24 -12.34
CA LYS A 206 2.82 -3.36 -12.87
C LYS A 206 3.62 -4.47 -12.17
N VAL A 207 4.31 -5.30 -12.94
CA VAL A 207 5.32 -6.23 -12.43
C VAL A 207 6.71 -5.58 -12.51
N PHE A 208 7.50 -5.73 -11.45
CA PHE A 208 8.90 -5.32 -11.43
C PHE A 208 9.83 -6.52 -11.27
N PRO A 209 11.04 -6.47 -11.84
CA PRO A 209 12.01 -7.56 -11.75
C PRO A 209 12.58 -7.74 -10.34
N SER A 210 12.49 -6.72 -9.47
CA SER A 210 12.96 -6.80 -8.10
C SER A 210 12.32 -5.72 -7.21
N LEU A 211 12.36 -5.95 -5.90
CA LEU A 211 11.84 -5.00 -4.92
C LEU A 211 12.57 -3.64 -4.92
N PRO A 212 13.93 -3.55 -4.98
CA PRO A 212 14.62 -2.27 -5.07
C PRO A 212 14.18 -1.41 -6.27
N VAL A 213 13.93 -2.03 -7.42
CA VAL A 213 13.46 -1.33 -8.62
C VAL A 213 12.05 -0.78 -8.41
N ALA A 214 11.15 -1.55 -7.78
CA ALA A 214 9.80 -1.09 -7.45
C ALA A 214 9.80 0.09 -6.46
N ILE A 215 10.63 0.02 -5.41
CA ILE A 215 10.76 1.12 -4.43
C ILE A 215 11.33 2.38 -5.10
N ASN A 216 12.35 2.26 -5.94
CA ASN A 216 12.88 3.41 -6.67
C ASN A 216 11.83 4.02 -7.62
N TRP A 217 11.02 3.19 -8.27
CA TRP A 217 9.91 3.68 -9.09
C TRP A 217 8.86 4.45 -8.27
N LEU A 218 8.53 3.99 -7.06
CA LEU A 218 7.64 4.70 -6.13
C LEU A 218 8.24 6.06 -5.72
N ARG A 219 9.52 6.08 -5.37
CA ARG A 219 10.26 7.31 -5.04
C ARG A 219 10.26 8.31 -6.19
N ASP A 220 10.56 7.86 -7.41
CA ASP A 220 10.52 8.70 -8.61
C ASP A 220 9.12 9.22 -8.92
N THR A 221 8.09 8.42 -8.67
CA THR A 221 6.69 8.83 -8.83
C THR A 221 6.33 9.95 -7.86
N VAL A 222 6.80 9.89 -6.61
CA VAL A 222 6.60 10.97 -5.62
C VAL A 222 7.36 12.22 -6.01
N ARG A 223 8.63 12.11 -6.45
CA ARG A 223 9.43 13.27 -6.89
C ARG A 223 8.78 14.02 -8.06
N LYS A 224 8.09 13.30 -8.96
CA LYS A 224 7.33 13.89 -10.07
C LYS A 224 6.03 14.55 -9.60
N ASN A 225 5.35 13.95 -8.62
CA ASN A 225 4.09 14.46 -8.05
C ASN A 225 4.35 15.39 -6.87
N ARG A 226 4.81 16.62 -7.16
CA ARG A 226 5.37 17.60 -6.21
C ARG A 226 4.49 18.01 -5.01
N SER A 227 3.21 17.65 -4.94
CA SER A 227 2.30 18.10 -3.88
C SER A 227 1.45 17.00 -3.25
N GLY A 228 1.67 15.73 -3.64
CA GLY A 228 0.85 14.60 -3.19
C GLY A 228 1.54 13.72 -2.15
N ARG A 229 0.74 12.97 -1.39
CA ARG A 229 1.20 11.92 -0.48
C ARG A 229 0.95 10.55 -1.13
N SER A 230 1.99 9.73 -1.24
CA SER A 230 1.87 8.35 -1.70
C SER A 230 1.86 7.40 -0.51
N GLN A 231 0.79 6.62 -0.39
CA GLN A 231 0.55 5.66 0.68
C GLN A 231 0.60 4.25 0.10
N VAL A 232 1.58 3.45 0.52
CA VAL A 232 1.82 2.12 -0.05
C VAL A 232 1.46 1.06 0.97
N LEU A 233 0.42 0.26 0.70
CA LEU A 233 0.12 -0.93 1.49
C LEU A 233 1.03 -2.08 1.03
N VAL A 234 1.82 -2.64 1.95
CA VAL A 234 2.69 -3.80 1.75
C VAL A 234 2.10 -4.99 2.49
N THR A 235 1.60 -5.99 1.76
CA THR A 235 0.90 -7.15 2.35
C THR A 235 1.00 -8.42 1.49
N GLY A 236 0.40 -9.51 1.94
CA GLY A 236 0.39 -10.82 1.25
C GLY A 236 1.49 -11.78 1.70
N SER A 237 2.58 -11.26 2.28
CA SER A 237 3.73 -12.06 2.70
C SER A 237 4.55 -11.37 3.77
N LEU A 238 4.89 -12.09 4.83
CA LEU A 238 5.82 -11.59 5.85
C LEU A 238 7.26 -11.45 5.31
N HIS A 239 7.63 -12.26 4.31
CA HIS A 239 8.93 -12.13 3.63
C HIS A 239 9.01 -10.80 2.89
N LEU A 240 7.96 -10.43 2.15
CA LEU A 240 7.88 -9.14 1.46
C LEU A 240 7.98 -7.98 2.45
N VAL A 241 7.23 -8.05 3.56
CA VAL A 241 7.28 -7.03 4.62
C VAL A 241 8.69 -6.88 5.20
N GLY A 242 9.36 -7.99 5.53
CA GLY A 242 10.74 -7.96 6.01
C GLY A 242 11.72 -7.39 4.99
N ASP A 243 11.57 -7.77 3.72
CA ASP A 243 12.39 -7.26 2.63
C ASP A 243 12.24 -5.74 2.42
N VAL A 244 11.01 -5.22 2.52
CA VAL A 244 10.75 -3.77 2.47
C VAL A 244 11.38 -3.08 3.67
N LEU A 245 11.15 -3.57 4.89
CA LEU A 245 11.72 -2.96 6.11
C LEU A 245 13.25 -2.81 6.02
N ARG A 246 13.94 -3.84 5.52
CA ARG A 246 15.39 -3.81 5.30
C ARG A 246 15.84 -2.71 4.33
N LEU A 247 15.01 -2.34 3.37
CA LEU A 247 15.34 -1.32 2.36
C LEU A 247 14.96 0.09 2.77
N VAL A 248 13.96 0.26 3.63
CA VAL A 248 13.42 1.59 4.02
C VAL A 248 13.89 2.06 5.40
N LYS A 249 14.31 1.16 6.31
CA LYS A 249 14.81 1.49 7.66
C LYS A 249 16.34 1.36 7.78
N LYS A 250 17.10 1.99 6.89
CA LYS A 250 18.57 2.03 7.04
C LYS A 250 19.00 2.94 8.18
#